data_AF-A0A9P1NY04-F1
#
_entry.id   AF-A0A9P1NY04-F1
#
_cell.length_a   1.000
_cell.length_b   1.000
_cell.length_c   1.000
_cell.angle_alpha   90.00
_cell.angle_beta   90.00
_cell.angle_gamma   90.00
#
_symmetry.space_group_name_H-M   'P 1'
#
loop_
_entity.id
_entity.type
_entity.pdbx_description
1 polymer ?
#
loop_
_entity_poly.entity_id
_entity_poly.type
_entity_poly.pdbx_seq_one_letter_code
_entity_poly.pdbx_strand_id
1 'polypeptide(L)'
;MADYHIENNQEWWTQQWLDIRNRYRFKKRLERARNYARPGNVLNIEFTGQRVLAQVQGTQAEPYQVELWLDAFTEEEWGYVIETLSQQAIFSAKLLAGEMPYNIEDVFAKNGWRLFPLNLDEVHSRALLSRSG
;
A
#
# COMPACT_ATOMS: atom_id res chain seq x y z
N MET A 1 -19.71 -0.35 14.75
CA MET A 1 -18.87 -1.46 14.30
C MET A 1 -19.09 -1.56 12.80
N ALA A 2 -18.16 -1.01 12.00
CA ALA A 2 -18.28 -1.10 10.55
C ALA A 2 -17.82 -2.49 10.12
N ASP A 3 -18.77 -3.32 9.69
CA ASP A 3 -18.48 -4.59 9.02
C ASP A 3 -17.77 -4.27 7.70
N TYR A 4 -16.46 -4.48 7.67
CA TYR A 4 -15.69 -4.50 6.42
C TYR A 4 -15.99 -5.83 5.72
N HIS A 5 -17.12 -5.89 5.01
CA HIS A 5 -17.35 -6.92 4.02
C HIS A 5 -16.36 -6.69 2.87
N ILE A 6 -15.23 -7.39 2.90
CA ILE A 6 -14.37 -7.53 1.71
C ILE A 6 -15.13 -8.44 0.75
N GLU A 7 -15.93 -7.84 -0.12
CA GLU A 7 -16.50 -8.55 -1.27
C GLU A 7 -15.37 -9.19 -2.07
N ASN A 8 -15.51 -10.48 -2.36
CA ASN A 8 -14.51 -11.32 -2.99
C ASN A 8 -14.36 -11.07 -4.52
N ASN A 9 -14.49 -9.81 -4.95
CA ASN A 9 -14.10 -9.36 -6.29
C ASN A 9 -12.77 -8.61 -6.19
N GLN A 10 -11.70 -9.32 -5.81
CA GLN A 10 -10.41 -8.67 -5.59
C GLN A 10 -9.85 -8.22 -6.94
N GLU A 11 -9.82 -6.91 -7.14
CA GLU A 11 -9.16 -6.26 -8.26
C GLU A 11 -7.75 -6.83 -8.47
N TRP A 12 -7.32 -6.96 -9.73
CA TRP A 12 -6.06 -7.63 -10.07
C TRP A 12 -4.84 -7.00 -9.38
N TRP A 13 -4.85 -5.67 -9.19
CA TRP A 13 -3.78 -4.93 -8.53
C TRP A 13 -3.75 -5.19 -7.02
N THR A 14 -4.87 -5.60 -6.41
CA THR A 14 -4.89 -6.10 -5.03
C THR A 14 -4.09 -7.40 -4.93
N GLN A 15 -4.15 -8.27 -5.94
CA GLN A 15 -3.34 -9.50 -5.96
C GLN A 15 -1.84 -9.19 -5.96
N GLN A 16 -1.39 -8.14 -6.65
CA GLN A 16 0.03 -7.74 -6.64
C GLN A 16 0.54 -7.49 -5.21
N TRP A 17 -0.25 -6.76 -4.40
CA TRP A 17 0.06 -6.55 -2.98
C TRP A 17 0.00 -7.82 -2.13
N LEU A 18 -0.99 -8.70 -2.39
CA LEU A 18 -1.10 -9.97 -1.70
C LEU A 18 0.09 -10.89 -2.01
N ASP A 19 0.59 -10.87 -3.24
CA ASP A 19 1.74 -11.67 -3.67
C ASP A 19 3.04 -11.17 -3.03
N ILE A 20 3.22 -9.86 -2.91
CA ILE A 20 4.33 -9.27 -2.14
C ILE A 20 4.30 -9.77 -0.70
N ARG A 21 3.12 -9.76 -0.06
CA ARG A 21 2.94 -10.30 1.29
C ARG A 21 3.23 -11.80 1.35
N ASN A 22 2.77 -12.58 0.37
CA ASN A 22 2.91 -14.04 0.36
C ASN A 22 4.38 -14.49 0.17
N ARG A 23 5.18 -13.68 -0.54
CA ARG A 23 6.63 -13.88 -0.73
C ARG A 23 7.46 -13.56 0.51
N TYR A 24 6.89 -12.89 1.52
CA TYR A 24 7.61 -12.54 2.73
C TYR A 24 8.05 -13.77 3.52
N ARG A 25 9.35 -13.83 3.82
CA ARG A 25 9.99 -14.97 4.49
C ARG A 25 9.47 -15.26 5.90
N PHE A 26 8.96 -14.25 6.64
CA PHE A 26 8.50 -14.43 8.02
C PHE A 26 6.97 -14.60 8.13
N LYS A 27 6.42 -15.66 7.50
CA LYS A 27 4.97 -15.95 7.46
C LYS A 27 4.31 -15.96 8.85
N LYS A 28 4.95 -16.58 9.86
CA LYS A 28 4.46 -16.60 11.26
C LYS A 28 4.35 -15.20 11.88
N ARG A 29 5.19 -14.24 11.49
CA ARG A 29 5.13 -12.87 11.99
C ARG A 29 3.91 -12.15 11.42
N LEU A 30 3.62 -12.33 10.13
CA LEU A 30 2.43 -11.78 9.50
C LEU A 30 1.13 -12.40 10.03
N GLU A 31 1.13 -13.70 10.30
CA GLU A 31 -0.01 -14.37 10.91
C GLU A 31 -0.33 -13.80 12.30
N ARG A 32 0.70 -13.62 13.15
CA ARG A 32 0.54 -12.94 14.44
C ARG A 32 0.03 -11.51 14.28
N ALA A 33 0.59 -10.74 13.35
CA ALA A 33 0.15 -9.37 13.09
C ALA A 33 -1.33 -9.33 12.66
N ARG A 34 -1.76 -10.25 11.80
CA ARG A 34 -3.18 -10.38 11.39
C ARG A 34 -4.08 -10.72 12.58
N ASN A 35 -3.69 -11.69 13.40
CA ASN A 35 -4.44 -12.06 14.59
C ASN A 35 -4.49 -10.93 15.61
N TYR A 36 -3.45 -10.10 15.67
CA TYR A 36 -3.41 -8.91 16.51
C TYR A 36 -4.34 -7.80 16.00
N ALA A 37 -4.41 -7.57 14.68
CA ALA A 37 -5.25 -6.53 14.08
C ALA A 37 -6.76 -6.87 14.13
N ARG A 38 -7.12 -8.15 13.92
CA ARG A 38 -8.51 -8.64 13.88
C ARG A 38 -9.42 -8.19 15.04
N PRO A 39 -9.00 -8.22 16.31
CA PRO A 39 -9.84 -7.77 17.43
C PRO A 39 -9.93 -6.24 17.58
N GLY A 40 -9.41 -5.44 16.64
CA GLY A 40 -9.51 -3.98 16.67
C GLY A 40 -8.31 -3.26 17.29
N ASN A 41 -7.14 -3.90 17.40
CA ASN A 41 -5.94 -3.24 17.93
C ASN A 41 -5.33 -2.22 16.95
N VAL A 42 -5.79 -2.17 15.70
CA VAL A 42 -5.52 -1.05 14.79
C VAL A 42 -6.67 -0.07 14.94
N LEU A 43 -6.43 1.00 15.69
CA LEU A 43 -7.45 1.94 16.15
C LEU A 43 -7.91 2.88 15.03
N ASN A 44 -6.97 3.30 14.18
CA ASN A 44 -7.24 4.09 12.99
C ASN A 44 -6.19 3.83 11.90
N ILE A 45 -6.55 4.22 10.68
CA ILE A 45 -5.65 4.28 9.53
C ILE A 45 -5.93 5.60 8.81
N GLU A 46 -4.88 6.36 8.55
CA GLU A 46 -4.91 7.61 7.81
C GLU A 46 -3.93 7.53 6.63
N PHE A 47 -4.36 8.02 5.46
CA PHE A 47 -3.52 8.12 4.27
C PHE A 47 -3.12 9.57 4.07
N THR A 48 -1.82 9.85 4.09
CA THR A 48 -1.25 11.20 3.94
C THR A 48 -0.17 11.19 2.87
N GLY A 49 -0.51 11.59 1.65
CA GLY A 49 0.41 11.52 0.50
C GLY A 49 0.86 10.07 0.25
N GLN A 50 2.18 9.84 0.19
CA GLN A 50 2.74 8.48 0.02
C GLN A 50 2.83 7.65 1.32
N ARG A 51 2.25 8.15 2.43
CA ARG A 51 2.36 7.54 3.76
C ARG A 51 1.03 7.02 4.24
N VAL A 52 1.09 5.91 4.98
CA VAL A 52 -0.01 5.36 5.76
C VAL A 52 0.37 5.46 7.22
N LEU A 53 -0.42 6.19 7.99
CA LEU A 53 -0.28 6.32 9.44
C LEU A 53 -1.35 5.46 10.11
N ALA A 54 -0.97 4.78 11.20
CA ALA A 54 -1.91 4.00 12.00
C ALA A 54 -1.61 4.15 13.48
N GLN A 55 -2.65 4.34 14.28
CA GLN A 55 -2.58 4.18 15.74
C GLN A 55 -2.83 2.72 16.09
N VAL A 56 -1.89 2.12 16.80
CA VAL A 56 -1.96 0.70 17.18
C VAL A 56 -1.94 0.60 18.70
N GLN A 57 -2.96 -0.04 19.25
CA GLN A 57 -2.99 -0.38 20.66
C GLN A 57 -1.90 -1.41 20.93
N GLY A 58 -0.93 -1.07 21.77
CA GLY A 58 0.09 -1.99 22.26
C GLY A 58 -0.33 -2.68 23.57
N THR A 59 0.63 -3.28 24.25
CA THR A 59 0.43 -3.77 25.63
C THR A 59 0.41 -2.64 26.66
N GLN A 60 0.92 -1.46 26.31
CA GLN A 60 0.90 -0.27 27.15
C GLN A 60 -0.46 0.42 27.08
N ALA A 61 -0.79 1.25 28.08
CA ALA A 61 -2.03 2.01 28.09
C ALA A 61 -2.12 2.98 26.90
N GLU A 62 -1.02 3.65 26.59
CA GLU A 62 -0.94 4.59 25.47
C GLU A 62 -0.69 3.83 24.15
N PRO A 63 -1.52 4.04 23.11
CA PRO A 63 -1.26 3.55 21.76
C PRO A 63 0.05 4.11 21.20
N TYR A 64 0.61 3.39 20.22
CA TYR A 64 1.80 3.86 19.50
C TYR A 64 1.46 4.07 18.02
N GLN A 65 2.21 4.97 17.39
CA GLN A 65 2.01 5.28 15.98
C GLN A 65 2.91 4.39 15.12
N VAL A 66 2.34 3.86 14.04
CA VAL A 66 3.05 3.16 12.97
C VAL A 66 2.92 3.99 11.70
N GLU A 67 4.01 4.10 10.97
CA GLU A 67 4.08 4.72 9.65
C GLU A 67 4.58 3.69 8.65
N LEU A 68 3.90 3.56 7.51
CA LEU A 68 4.32 2.79 6.35
C LEU A 68 4.42 3.74 5.15
N TRP A 69 5.44 3.59 4.30
CA TRP A 69 5.57 4.40 3.08
C TRP A 69 6.39 3.70 2.01
N LEU A 70 6.25 4.19 0.79
CA LEU A 70 7.07 3.82 -0.37
C LEU A 70 7.90 5.02 -0.79
N ASP A 71 9.01 4.78 -1.46
CA ASP A 71 9.70 5.83 -2.19
C ASP A 71 8.78 6.31 -3.32
N ALA A 72 8.59 7.62 -3.40
CA ALA A 72 7.77 8.22 -4.43
C ALA A 72 8.62 8.53 -5.65
N PHE A 73 8.01 8.41 -6.83
CA PHE A 73 8.59 8.95 -8.04
C PHE A 73 8.81 10.46 -7.90
N THR A 74 9.90 10.97 -8.47
CA THR A 74 10.10 12.42 -8.59
C THR A 74 9.09 13.02 -9.57
N GLU A 75 8.98 14.35 -9.59
CA GLU A 75 8.10 15.04 -10.53
C GLU A 75 8.51 14.77 -11.98
N GLU A 76 9.81 14.73 -12.24
CA GLU A 76 10.36 14.40 -13.56
C GLU A 76 10.00 12.97 -13.96
N GLU A 77 10.13 12.01 -13.04
CA GLU A 77 9.77 10.62 -13.28
C GLU A 77 8.27 10.49 -13.60
N TRP A 78 7.40 11.11 -12.79
CA TRP A 78 5.97 11.17 -13.08
C TRP A 78 5.68 11.80 -14.45
N GLY A 79 6.44 12.82 -14.86
CA GLY A 79 6.33 13.44 -16.18
C GLY A 79 6.42 12.43 -17.33
N TYR A 80 7.44 11.57 -17.32
CA TYR A 80 7.59 10.55 -18.39
C TYR A 80 6.51 9.46 -18.32
N VAL A 81 6.06 9.05 -17.12
CA VAL A 81 4.93 8.11 -16.98
C VAL A 81 3.67 8.70 -17.62
N ILE A 82 3.34 9.94 -17.27
CA ILE A 82 2.13 10.62 -17.72
C ILE A 82 2.18 10.83 -19.24
N GLU A 83 3.33 11.23 -19.79
CA GLU A 83 3.52 11.33 -21.23
C GLU A 83 3.21 10.00 -21.92
N THR A 84 3.76 8.90 -21.42
CA THR A 84 3.53 7.57 -21.99
C THR A 84 2.08 7.11 -21.82
N LEU A 85 1.45 7.36 -20.67
CA LEU A 85 0.03 7.06 -20.42
C LEU A 85 -0.86 7.82 -21.42
N SER A 86 -0.55 9.09 -21.70
CA SER A 86 -1.34 9.96 -22.57
C SER A 86 -1.36 9.50 -24.04
N GLN A 87 -0.38 8.68 -24.46
CA GLN A 87 -0.32 8.14 -25.82
C GLN A 87 -1.49 7.19 -26.14
N GLN A 88 -2.18 6.66 -25.13
CA GLN A 88 -3.33 5.77 -25.33
C GLN A 88 -4.52 6.22 -24.48
N ALA A 89 -5.54 6.76 -25.14
CA ALA A 89 -6.74 7.29 -24.50
C ALA A 89 -7.47 6.28 -23.58
N ILE A 90 -7.31 4.97 -23.82
CA ILE A 90 -7.89 3.92 -22.98
C ILE A 90 -7.40 3.98 -21.54
N PHE A 91 -6.14 4.32 -21.29
CA PHE A 91 -5.60 4.41 -19.94
C PHE A 91 -6.28 5.54 -19.17
N SER A 92 -6.34 6.73 -19.76
CA SER A 92 -7.00 7.90 -19.16
C SER A 92 -8.48 7.64 -18.91
N ALA A 93 -9.20 7.06 -19.87
CA ALA A 93 -10.63 6.77 -19.73
C ALA A 93 -10.92 5.82 -18.55
N LYS A 94 -10.14 4.75 -18.42
CA LYS A 94 -10.28 3.79 -17.32
C LYS A 94 -9.94 4.40 -15.96
N LEU A 95 -8.82 5.12 -15.87
CA LEU A 95 -8.41 5.77 -14.62
C LEU A 95 -9.44 6.82 -14.16
N LEU A 96 -10.04 7.58 -15.09
CA LEU A 96 -11.14 8.51 -14.80
C LEU A 96 -12.41 7.79 -14.33
N ALA A 97 -12.65 6.57 -14.79
CA ALA A 97 -13.72 5.72 -14.30
C ALA A 97 -13.39 5.04 -12.96
N GLY A 98 -12.21 5.28 -12.38
CA GLY A 98 -11.75 4.63 -11.16
C GLY A 98 -11.28 3.18 -11.37
N GLU A 99 -11.10 2.75 -12.62
CA GLU A 99 -10.65 1.41 -12.98
C GLU A 99 -9.14 1.40 -13.21
N MET A 100 -8.43 0.46 -12.58
CA MET A 100 -7.00 0.27 -12.82
C MET A 100 -6.78 -0.59 -14.08
N PRO A 101 -6.16 -0.05 -15.16
CA PRO A 101 -5.93 -0.80 -16.39
C PRO A 101 -4.96 -1.96 -16.18
N TYR A 102 -5.31 -3.17 -16.61
CA TYR A 102 -4.48 -4.39 -16.46
C TYR A 102 -3.05 -4.25 -17.00
N ASN A 103 -2.85 -3.50 -18.08
CA ASN A 103 -1.57 -3.28 -18.73
C ASN A 103 -0.89 -1.97 -18.31
N ILE A 104 -1.30 -1.36 -17.20
CA ILE A 104 -0.69 -0.11 -16.74
C ILE A 104 0.79 -0.28 -16.36
N GLU A 105 1.19 -1.46 -15.87
CA GLU A 105 2.60 -1.73 -15.56
C GLU A 105 3.51 -1.64 -16.78
N ASP A 106 3.01 -1.94 -17.99
CA ASP A 106 3.80 -1.79 -19.22
C ASP A 106 4.23 -0.32 -19.43
N VAL A 107 3.41 0.63 -18.97
CA VAL A 107 3.71 2.06 -19.05
C VAL A 107 4.86 2.41 -18.12
N PHE A 108 4.83 1.92 -16.87
CA PHE A 108 5.95 2.10 -15.94
C PHE A 108 7.21 1.41 -16.45
N ALA A 109 7.09 0.18 -16.95
CA ALA A 109 8.22 -0.61 -17.45
C ALA A 109 8.92 0.06 -18.65
N LYS A 110 8.17 0.67 -19.57
CA LYS A 110 8.72 1.46 -20.69
C LYS A 110 9.59 2.64 -20.24
N ASN A 111 9.30 3.19 -19.07
CA ASN A 111 10.06 4.28 -18.47
C ASN A 111 11.14 3.78 -17.48
N GLY A 112 11.38 2.47 -17.40
CA GLY A 112 12.39 1.88 -16.53
C GLY A 112 11.95 1.71 -15.07
N TRP A 113 10.65 1.85 -14.79
CA TRP A 113 10.09 1.80 -13.44
C TRP A 113 9.09 0.67 -13.24
N ARG A 114 8.63 0.51 -12.00
CA ARG A 114 7.57 -0.43 -11.64
C ARG A 114 6.56 0.28 -10.76
N LEU A 115 5.28 -0.02 -10.98
CA LEU A 115 4.21 0.55 -10.17
C LEU A 115 4.16 -0.09 -8.78
N PHE A 116 4.35 -1.41 -8.70
CA PHE A 116 4.33 -2.14 -7.44
C PHE A 116 5.73 -2.53 -6.97
N PRO A 117 5.97 -2.58 -5.63
CA PRO A 117 7.22 -3.09 -5.10
C PRO A 117 7.38 -4.59 -5.40
N LEU A 118 8.61 -5.11 -5.48
CA LEU A 118 8.80 -6.55 -5.70
C LEU A 118 8.62 -7.38 -4.43
N ASN A 119 8.94 -6.79 -3.29
CA ASN A 119 8.99 -7.47 -2.01
C ASN A 119 8.72 -6.47 -0.87
N LEU A 120 8.45 -6.98 0.33
CA LEU A 120 8.15 -6.13 1.48
C LEU A 120 9.34 -5.32 2.00
N ASP A 121 10.58 -5.62 1.59
CA ASP A 121 11.74 -4.84 2.02
C ASP A 121 11.81 -3.49 1.28
N GLU A 122 11.09 -3.34 0.16
CA GLU A 122 10.85 -2.05 -0.54
C GLU A 122 9.72 -1.22 0.12
N VAL A 123 9.04 -1.76 1.14
CA VAL A 123 8.04 -1.04 1.93
C VAL A 123 8.67 -0.59 3.24
N HIS A 124 8.89 0.73 3.36
CA HIS A 124 9.47 1.30 4.55
C HIS A 124 8.46 1.30 5.70
N SER A 125 8.97 1.12 6.92
CA SER A 125 8.13 1.15 8.12
C SER A 125 8.87 1.74 9.32
N ARG A 126 8.11 2.44 10.17
CA ARG A 126 8.62 3.00 11.43
C ARG A 126 7.55 2.91 12.52
N ALA A 127 7.95 2.46 13.70
CA ALA A 127 7.13 2.53 14.91
C ALA A 127 7.65 3.67 15.80
N LEU A 128 6.77 4.61 16.11
CA LEU A 128 7.02 5.71 17.02
C LEU A 128 6.38 5.33 18.36
N LEU A 129 7.20 4.92 19.31
CA LEU A 129 6.75 4.75 20.68
C LEU A 129 6.44 6.12 21.25
N SER A 130 5.27 6.27 21.87
CA SER A 130 4.97 7.43 22.70
C SER A 130 6.02 7.46 23.82
N ARG A 131 6.97 8.40 23.76
CA ARG A 131 7.88 8.64 24.86
C ARG A 131 7.06 9.34 25.94
N SER A 132 6.60 8.59 26.93
CA SER A 132 6.11 9.15 28.19
C SER A 132 7.22 10.00 28.80
N GLY A 133 6.98 11.30 28.92
CA GLY A 133 7.77 12.21 29.75
C GLY A 133 7.51 11.98 31.24
#